data_AF-A0AAX7SXS7-F1
#
_entry.id   AF-A0AAX7SXS7-F1
#
_cell.length_a   1.000
_cell.length_b   1.000
_cell.length_c   1.000
_cell.angle_alpha   90.00
_cell.angle_beta   90.00
_cell.angle_gamma   90.00
#
_symmetry.space_group_name_H-M   'P 1'
#
loop_
_entity.id
_entity.type
_entity.pdbx_description
1 polymer ?
#
loop_
_entity_poly.entity_id
_entity_poly.type
_entity_poly.pdbx_seq_one_letter_code
_entity_poly.pdbx_strand_id
1 'polypeptide(L)' 'MSSSYSANQYDSAFKPHRLQNWCETKHFKERPSAQVGRTTFIADDRGHLLPGVGKVRSHLSSFPSSLEVTFFTVNI' A
#
# COMPACT_ATOMS: atom_id res chain seq x y z
N MET A 1 -2.83 4.21 0.29
CA MET A 1 -2.42 2.81 -0.01
C MET A 1 -3.52 2.17 -0.84
N SER A 2 -3.17 1.37 -1.86
CA SER A 2 -4.12 0.60 -2.67
C SER A 2 -4.18 -0.85 -2.20
N SER A 3 -5.33 -1.51 -2.41
CA SER A 3 -5.52 -2.94 -2.17
C SER A 3 -5.88 -3.63 -3.48
N SER A 4 -5.39 -4.85 -3.69
CA SER A 4 -5.81 -5.72 -4.79
C SER A 4 -6.78 -6.78 -4.26
N TYR A 5 -7.80 -7.11 -5.03
CA TYR A 5 -8.79 -8.14 -4.72
C TYR A 5 -8.84 -9.18 -5.84
N SER A 6 -9.31 -10.39 -5.53
CA SER A 6 -9.46 -11.47 -6.51
C SER A 6 -10.36 -11.05 -7.67
N ALA A 7 -9.87 -11.25 -8.89
CA ALA A 7 -10.60 -11.19 -10.16
C ALA A 7 -11.19 -12.56 -10.55
N ASN A 8 -11.32 -13.49 -9.60
CA ASN A 8 -11.83 -14.85 -9.77
C ASN A 8 -11.12 -15.58 -10.92
N GLN A 9 -11.85 -15.86 -12.01
CA GLN A 9 -11.36 -16.62 -13.18
C GLN A 9 -10.14 -15.97 -13.85
N TYR A 10 -9.97 -14.65 -13.73
CA TYR A 10 -8.89 -13.92 -14.37
C TYR A 10 -7.65 -13.73 -13.49
N ASP A 11 -7.65 -14.20 -12.23
CA ASP A 11 -6.50 -14.03 -11.32
C ASP A 11 -5.20 -14.59 -11.89
N SER A 12 -5.31 -15.65 -12.70
CA SER A 12 -4.15 -16.27 -13.34
C SER A 12 -3.40 -15.33 -14.28
N ALA A 13 -4.04 -14.32 -14.87
CA ALA A 13 -3.40 -13.35 -15.77
C ALA A 13 -2.62 -12.27 -15.01
N PHE A 14 -3.06 -11.93 -13.80
CA PHE A 14 -2.45 -10.88 -12.96
C PHE A 14 -1.38 -11.40 -12.01
N LYS A 15 -0.95 -12.67 -12.20
CA LYS A 15 0.16 -13.22 -11.43
C LYS A 15 1.45 -12.42 -11.70
N PRO A 16 2.21 -12.04 -10.66
CA PRO A 16 3.39 -11.18 -10.79
C PRO A 16 4.39 -11.64 -11.86
N HIS A 17 4.63 -12.94 -11.93
CA HIS A 17 5.52 -13.55 -12.91
C HIS A 17 5.05 -13.36 -14.36
N ARG A 18 3.73 -13.37 -14.61
CA ARG A 18 3.16 -13.08 -15.94
C ARG A 18 3.22 -11.59 -16.29
N LEU A 19 3.29 -10.73 -15.27
CA LEU A 19 3.54 -9.31 -15.40
C LEU A 19 5.04 -8.96 -15.40
N GLN A 20 5.93 -9.96 -15.50
CA GLN A 20 7.39 -9.79 -15.49
C GLN A 20 7.92 -9.11 -14.21
N ASN A 21 7.17 -9.18 -13.11
CA ASN A 21 7.69 -8.80 -11.80
C ASN A 21 8.48 -9.99 -11.21
N TRP A 22 9.78 -9.77 -11.05
CA TRP A 22 10.73 -10.75 -10.51
C TRP A 22 11.09 -10.52 -9.04
N CYS A 23 10.56 -9.45 -8.45
CA CYS A 23 10.75 -9.12 -7.04
C CYS A 23 9.70 -9.80 -6.16
N GLU A 24 9.96 -9.83 -4.85
CA GLU A 24 8.99 -10.30 -3.87
C GLU A 24 7.69 -9.50 -3.95
N THR A 25 6.57 -10.23 -3.93
CA THR A 25 5.26 -9.62 -4.14
C THR A 25 4.56 -9.37 -2.83
N LYS A 26 3.90 -8.22 -2.74
CA LYS A 26 3.09 -7.89 -1.57
C LYS A 26 1.93 -8.87 -1.48
N HIS A 27 1.79 -9.51 -0.33
CA HIS A 27 0.61 -10.32 -0.04
C HIS A 27 -0.61 -9.41 0.08
N PHE A 28 -1.65 -9.73 -0.68
CA PHE A 28 -2.93 -9.03 -0.62
C PHE A 28 -4.01 -9.94 -0.05
N LYS A 29 -5.01 -9.34 0.59
CA LYS A 29 -6.17 -10.06 1.09
C LYS A 29 -7.05 -10.43 -0.11
N GLU A 30 -7.04 -11.71 -0.48
CA GLU A 30 -7.74 -12.25 -1.65
C GLU A 30 -9.23 -11.91 -1.67
N ARG A 31 -9.88 -11.96 -0.50
CA ARG A 31 -11.31 -11.67 -0.34
C ARG A 31 -11.58 -10.78 0.87
N PRO A 32 -12.16 -9.58 0.68
CA PRO A 32 -12.68 -8.81 1.80
C PRO A 32 -13.90 -9.53 2.38
N SER A 33 -14.09 -9.45 3.69
CA SER A 33 -15.29 -9.96 4.34
C SER A 33 -16.51 -9.16 3.87
N ALA A 34 -17.65 -9.82 3.67
CA ALA A 34 -18.89 -9.13 3.36
C ALA A 34 -19.22 -8.14 4.48
N GLN A 35 -19.42 -6.88 4.12
CA GLN A 35 -19.83 -5.85 5.07
C GLN A 35 -21.34 -5.97 5.31
N VAL A 36 -21.76 -5.89 6.58
CA VAL A 36 -23.16 -5.78 6.98
C VAL A 36 -23.37 -4.39 7.59
N GLY A 37 -24.40 -3.66 7.18
CA GLY A 37 -24.73 -2.33 7.70
C GLY A 37 -24.44 -1.17 6.73
N ARG A 38 -24.11 0.00 7.28
CA ARG A 38 -23.96 1.27 6.54
C ARG A 38 -22.57 1.89 6.76
N THR A 39 -22.08 2.60 5.74
CA THR A 39 -20.88 3.44 5.81
C THR A 39 -21.17 4.78 6.52
N THR A 40 -20.27 5.21 7.41
CA THR A 40 -20.31 6.50 8.09
C THR A 40 -19.22 7.44 7.56
N PHE A 41 -19.46 8.74 7.60
CA PHE A 41 -18.47 9.73 7.22
C PHE A 41 -17.39 9.84 8.29
N ILE A 42 -16.14 9.76 7.86
CA ILE A 42 -14.96 9.90 8.73
C ILE A 42 -14.19 11.21 8.48
N ALA A 43 -14.58 11.97 7.46
CA ALA A 43 -13.92 13.20 7.04
C ALA A 43 -14.93 14.32 6.72
N ASP A 44 -14.46 15.57 6.77
CA ASP A 44 -15.18 16.78 6.36
C ASP A 44 -15.22 16.92 4.82
N ASP A 45 -15.98 17.92 4.34
CA ASP A 45 -16.14 18.20 2.91
C ASP A 45 -14.84 18.67 2.21
N ARG A 46 -13.80 18.97 3.00
CA ARG A 46 -12.47 19.37 2.53
C ARG A 46 -11.46 18.21 2.57
N GLY A 47 -11.86 17.03 3.06
CA GLY A 47 -11.02 15.84 3.19
C GLY A 47 -10.23 15.72 4.50
N HIS A 48 -10.47 16.57 5.51
CA HIS A 48 -9.88 16.43 6.84
C HIS A 48 -10.64 15.40 7.67
N LEU A 49 -9.92 14.54 8.39
CA LEU A 49 -10.56 13.60 9.30
C LEU A 49 -11.27 14.32 10.46
N LEU A 50 -12.43 13.80 10.86
CA LEU A 50 -13.18 14.33 11.98
C LEU A 50 -12.38 14.21 13.28
N PRO A 51 -12.48 15.19 14.20
CA PRO A 51 -11.79 15.14 15.49
C PRO A 51 -12.23 13.89 16.26
N GLY A 52 -11.26 13.08 16.70
CA GLY A 52 -11.50 11.81 17.39
C GLY A 52 -11.35 10.55 16.52
N VAL A 53 -11.22 10.69 15.18
CA VAL A 53 -10.85 9.56 14.32
C VAL A 53 -9.37 9.22 14.52
N GLY A 54 -9.08 7.99 14.93
CA GLY A 54 -7.71 7.49 15.11
C GLY A 54 -6.92 7.57 13.81
N LYS A 55 -5.79 8.30 13.82
CA LYS A 55 -4.91 8.47 12.66
C LYS A 55 -3.49 8.04 13.02
N VAL A 56 -2.86 7.25 12.14
CA VAL A 56 -1.42 6.96 12.21
C VAL A 56 -0.64 8.20 11.74
N ARG A 57 0.40 8.59 12.48
CA ARG A 57 1.09 9.88 12.31
C ARG A 57 1.82 9.95 10.95
N SER A 58 1.57 11.05 10.24
CA SER A 58 2.07 11.55 8.94
C SER A 58 2.19 10.58 7.75
N HIS A 59 1.99 11.14 6.55
CA HIS A 59 2.09 10.42 5.28
C HIS A 59 3.54 10.04 4.91
N LEU A 60 4.52 10.59 5.65
CA LEU A 60 5.94 10.36 5.49
C LEU A 60 6.63 10.61 6.85
N SER A 61 6.42 9.75 7.83
CA SER A 61 7.24 9.76 9.05
C SER A 61 8.42 8.82 8.89
N SER A 62 9.62 9.40 8.96
CA SER A 62 10.95 8.76 9.02
C SER A 62 11.62 8.44 7.67
N PHE A 63 12.35 9.41 7.12
CA PHE A 63 13.61 9.06 6.46
C PHE A 63 14.61 8.72 7.57
N PRO A 64 15.29 7.56 7.56
CA PRO A 64 16.45 7.38 8.41
C PRO A 64 17.50 8.41 7.99
N SER A 65 17.82 9.34 8.88
CA SER A 65 18.94 10.25 8.75
C SER A 65 20.24 9.47 8.96
N SER A 66 20.63 8.63 8.01
CA SER A 66 22.01 8.17 7.84
C SER A 66 22.15 7.45 6.51
N LEU A 67 22.35 8.23 5.44
CA LEU A 67 23.03 7.73 4.24
C LEU A 67 24.47 8.21 4.35
N GLU A 68 25.35 7.40 4.92
CA GLU A 68 26.74 7.45 4.47
C GLU A 68 26.75 6.91 3.04
N VAL A 69 26.82 7.83 2.09
CA VAL A 69 27.05 7.53 0.69
C VAL A 69 28.54 7.19 0.55
N THR A 70 28.90 5.93 0.79
CA THR A 70 30.20 5.41 0.36
C THR A 70 30.11 5.13 -1.13
N PHE A 71 30.47 6.14 -1.94
CA PHE A 71 30.73 5.93 -3.36
C PHE A 71 31.88 4.92 -3.50
N PHE A 72 31.58 3.66 -3.81
CA PHE A 72 32.56 2.79 -4.42
C PHE A 72 32.76 3.25 -5.86
N THR A 73 33.76 4.11 -6.07
CA THR A 73 34.38 4.24 -7.39
C THR A 73 35.01 2.89 -7.73
N VAL A 74 34.37 2.15 -8.62
CA VAL A 74 35.03 1.06 -9.35
C VAL A 74 35.94 1.75 -10.37
N ASN A 75 37.25 1.75 -10.11
CA ASN A 75 38.25 1.98 -11.14
C ASN A 75 38.25 0.75 -12.06
N ILE A 76 38.21 1.01 -13.37
CA ILE A 76 38.48 0.04 -14.44
C ILE A 76 39.95 -0.38 -14.37
#